data_AF-A0A7Y6PIF1-F1
#
_entry.id   AF-A0A7Y6PIF1-F1
#
_cell.length_a   1.000
_cell.length_b   1.000
_cell.length_c   1.000
_cell.angle_alpha   90.00
_cell.angle_beta   90.00
_cell.angle_gamma   90.00
#
_symmetry.space_group_name_H-M   'P 1'
#
loop_
_entity.id
_entity.type
_entity.pdbx_description
1 polymer ?
#
loop_
_entity_poly.entity_id
_entity_poly.type
_entity_poly.pdbx_seq_one_letter_code
_entity_poly.pdbx_strand_id
1 'polypeptide(L)'
;HRFRHSIASFSLPTRLNNPFHYTPHPLCELAARELRAYLCERKEWTEELSAGKMFGVLVVKDPAGTVGFLAAFSGNLAGSNSHEYFVPPIYDMLRPGDFFRTEEASISDLNRQIETLETA
;
A
#
# COMPACT_ATOMS: atom_id res chain seq x y z
N HIS A 1 -12.87 -2.27 -4.08
CA HIS A 1 -13.86 -2.16 -2.98
C HIS A 1 -15.03 -1.27 -3.36
N ARG A 2 -16.22 -1.58 -2.85
CA ARG A 2 -17.36 -0.66 -2.83
C ARG A 2 -17.29 0.21 -1.58
N PHE A 3 -17.77 1.44 -1.67
CA PHE A 3 -17.90 2.30 -0.50
C PHE A 3 -18.96 1.73 0.46
N ARG A 4 -18.64 1.66 1.75
CA ARG A 4 -19.59 1.27 2.80
C ARG A 4 -20.52 2.44 3.16
N HIS A 5 -20.05 3.67 2.99
CA HIS A 5 -20.83 4.88 3.20
C HIS A 5 -21.40 5.42 1.88
N SER A 6 -22.54 6.11 1.96
CA SER A 6 -23.12 6.77 0.79
C SER A 6 -22.16 7.82 0.23
N ILE A 7 -22.06 7.84 -1.09
CA ILE A 7 -21.26 8.81 -1.86
C ILE A 7 -22.13 9.76 -2.69
N ALA A 8 -23.45 9.70 -2.54
CA ALA A 8 -24.40 10.44 -3.39
C ALA A 8 -24.23 11.97 -3.31
N SER A 9 -23.68 12.48 -2.22
CA SER A 9 -23.43 13.91 -2.01
C SER A 9 -22.15 14.42 -2.69
N PHE A 10 -21.31 13.54 -3.25
CA PHE A 10 -20.04 13.93 -3.87
C PHE A 10 -20.18 13.97 -5.38
N SER A 11 -19.75 15.08 -5.99
CA SER A 11 -19.47 15.10 -7.43
C SER A 11 -18.22 14.28 -7.73
N LEU A 12 -18.19 13.65 -8.91
CA LEU A 12 -16.96 12.99 -9.36
C LEU A 12 -15.96 14.03 -9.86
N PRO A 13 -14.66 13.84 -9.60
CA PRO A 13 -13.64 14.73 -10.13
C PRO A 13 -13.61 14.64 -11.66
N THR A 14 -13.46 15.77 -12.33
CA THR A 14 -13.36 15.86 -13.80
C THR A 14 -11.93 15.72 -14.32
N ARG A 15 -10.95 15.75 -13.41
CA ARG A 15 -9.51 15.63 -13.71
C ARG A 15 -8.84 14.75 -12.66
N LEU A 16 -7.75 14.11 -13.05
CA LEU A 16 -6.86 13.44 -12.10
C LEU A 16 -6.19 14.47 -11.19
N ASN A 17 -5.89 14.05 -9.96
CA ASN A 17 -5.22 14.89 -8.98
C ASN A 17 -3.81 15.25 -9.45
N ASN A 18 -3.40 16.49 -9.18
CA ASN A 18 -2.02 16.91 -9.38
C ASN A 18 -1.20 16.48 -8.15
N PRO A 19 -0.14 15.67 -8.31
CA PRO A 19 0.67 15.22 -7.17
C PRO A 19 1.38 16.35 -6.42
N PHE A 20 1.49 17.54 -7.04
CA PHE A 20 2.15 18.72 -6.45
C PHE A 20 1.16 19.75 -5.88
N HIS A 21 -0.14 19.65 -6.16
CA HIS A 21 -1.18 20.56 -5.64
C HIS A 21 -2.26 19.74 -4.93
N TYR A 22 -2.13 19.68 -3.61
CA TYR A 22 -2.57 18.55 -2.79
C TYR A 22 -3.79 18.87 -1.91
N THR A 23 -4.92 19.25 -2.52
CA THR A 23 -6.20 19.13 -1.80
C THR A 23 -6.84 17.82 -2.22
N PRO A 24 -6.86 16.79 -1.35
CA PRO A 24 -7.45 15.51 -1.69
C PRO A 24 -8.96 15.68 -1.94
N HIS A 25 -9.48 14.94 -2.91
CA HIS A 25 -10.91 14.92 -3.16
C HIS A 25 -11.64 14.23 -1.99
N PRO A 26 -12.84 14.67 -1.58
CA PRO A 26 -13.57 14.06 -0.45
C PRO A 26 -13.81 12.55 -0.58
N LEU A 27 -13.98 12.04 -1.81
CA LEU A 27 -14.06 10.59 -2.07
C LEU A 27 -12.77 9.84 -1.73
N CYS A 28 -11.61 10.46 -1.95
CA CYS A 28 -10.32 9.88 -1.59
C CYS A 28 -10.13 9.87 -0.07
N GLU A 29 -10.55 10.94 0.62
CA GLU A 29 -10.54 10.97 2.09
C GLU A 29 -11.47 9.90 2.68
N LEU A 30 -12.65 9.71 2.10
CA LEU A 30 -13.57 8.65 2.49
C LEU A 30 -12.96 7.26 2.28
N ALA A 31 -12.37 7.01 1.11
CA ALA A 31 -11.72 5.74 0.80
C ALA A 31 -10.55 5.47 1.77
N ALA A 32 -9.73 6.48 2.07
CA ALA A 32 -8.63 6.38 3.01
C ALA A 32 -9.13 6.08 4.44
N ARG A 33 -10.26 6.66 4.86
CA ARG A 33 -10.88 6.37 6.15
C ARG A 33 -11.42 4.93 6.22
N GLU A 34 -12.05 4.44 5.16
CA GLU A 34 -12.52 3.05 5.11
C GLU A 34 -11.35 2.05 5.10
N LEU A 35 -10.27 2.36 4.37
CA LEU A 35 -9.02 1.58 4.43
C LEU A 35 -8.41 1.61 5.83
N ARG A 36 -8.38 2.76 6.50
CA ARG A 36 -7.86 2.85 7.88
C ARG A 36 -8.68 1.99 8.84
N ALA A 37 -10.01 2.00 8.73
CA ALA A 37 -10.87 1.14 9.54
C ALA A 37 -10.55 -0.35 9.33
N TYR A 38 -10.36 -0.76 8.08
CA TYR A 38 -9.89 -2.11 7.75
C TYR A 38 -8.53 -2.44 8.40
N LEU A 39 -7.55 -1.53 8.33
CA LEU A 39 -6.23 -1.73 8.92
C LEU A 39 -6.28 -1.87 10.45
N CYS A 40 -7.14 -1.12 11.14
CA CYS A 40 -7.29 -1.19 12.59
C CYS A 40 -7.81 -2.56 13.09
N GLU A 41 -8.44 -3.35 12.22
CA GLU A 41 -8.92 -4.69 12.55
C GLU A 41 -7.81 -5.76 12.44
N ARG A 42 -6.64 -5.42 11.86
CA ARG A 42 -5.54 -6.35 11.56
C ARG A 42 -4.48 -6.33 12.64
N LYS A 43 -4.70 -7.12 13.69
CA LYS A 43 -3.79 -7.23 14.84
C LYS A 43 -2.40 -7.72 14.43
N GLU A 44 -2.34 -8.60 13.44
CA GLU A 44 -1.11 -9.16 12.87
C GLU A 44 -0.19 -8.11 12.22
N TRP A 45 -0.70 -6.93 11.88
CA TRP A 45 0.08 -5.84 11.26
C TRP A 45 0.48 -4.74 12.24
N THR A 46 0.07 -4.83 13.51
CA THR A 46 0.18 -3.72 14.47
C THR A 46 1.59 -3.15 14.60
N GLU A 47 2.61 -4.01 14.69
CA GLU A 47 4.01 -3.59 14.84
C GLU A 47 4.51 -2.84 13.60
N GLU A 48 4.31 -3.41 12.41
CA GLU A 48 4.72 -2.79 11.15
C GLU A 48 3.96 -1.49 10.87
N LEU A 49 2.66 -1.44 11.18
CA LEU A 49 1.86 -0.22 11.08
C LEU A 49 2.36 0.88 12.04
N SER A 50 2.81 0.50 13.24
CA SER A 50 3.36 1.42 14.24
C SER A 50 4.73 1.98 13.85
N ALA A 51 5.52 1.20 13.10
CA ALA A 51 6.82 1.64 12.55
C ALA A 51 6.69 2.62 11.38
N GLY A 52 5.47 2.81 10.85
CA GLY A 52 5.19 3.69 9.72
C GLY A 52 5.08 2.91 8.42
N LYS A 53 3.89 2.95 7.81
CA LYS A 53 3.59 2.26 6.55
C LYS A 53 2.78 3.15 5.62
N MET A 54 3.13 3.15 4.33
CA MET A 54 2.40 3.91 3.32
C MET A 54 1.34 3.06 2.64
N PHE A 55 0.13 3.61 2.59
CA PHE A 55 -1.00 3.05 1.86
C PHE A 55 -1.55 4.07 0.87
N GLY A 56 -2.06 3.56 -0.24
CA GLY A 56 -2.68 4.36 -1.30
C GLY A 56 -4.09 3.90 -1.60
N VAL A 57 -4.95 4.85 -1.99
CA VAL A 57 -6.28 4.58 -2.53
C VAL A 57 -6.45 5.23 -3.89
N LEU A 58 -7.14 4.55 -4.79
CA LEU A 58 -7.53 5.10 -6.09
C LEU A 58 -9.03 4.96 -6.26
N VAL A 59 -9.76 6.08 -6.33
CA VAL A 59 -11.18 6.07 -6.64
C VAL A 59 -11.35 5.71 -8.11
N VAL A 60 -12.19 4.70 -8.37
CA VAL A 60 -12.44 4.17 -9.72
C VAL A 60 -13.93 4.09 -10.00
N LYS A 61 -14.28 4.16 -11.27
CA LYS A 61 -15.63 3.89 -11.77
C LYS A 61 -15.53 2.72 -12.74
N ASP A 62 -16.31 1.68 -12.48
CA ASP A 62 -16.33 0.50 -13.35
C ASP A 62 -17.17 0.75 -14.63
N PRO A 63 -17.13 -0.16 -15.63
CA PRO A 63 -17.92 -0.02 -16.86
C PRO A 63 -19.43 0.01 -16.64
N ALA A 64 -19.94 -0.55 -15.54
CA ALA A 64 -21.35 -0.46 -15.15
C ALA A 64 -21.70 0.90 -14.50
N GLY A 65 -20.72 1.79 -14.40
CA GLY A 65 -20.87 3.12 -13.84
C GLY A 65 -20.82 3.17 -12.32
N THR A 66 -20.51 2.05 -11.66
CA THR A 66 -20.49 1.99 -10.20
C THR A 66 -19.14 2.48 -9.69
N VAL A 67 -19.19 3.39 -8.72
CA VAL A 67 -18.01 4.03 -8.14
C VAL A 67 -17.53 3.24 -6.92
N GLY A 68 -16.22 3.07 -6.82
CA GLY A 68 -15.56 2.37 -5.72
C GLY A 68 -14.13 2.86 -5.58
N PHE A 69 -13.29 2.06 -4.92
CA PHE A 69 -11.86 2.36 -4.81
C PHE A 69 -11.01 1.10 -4.82
N LEU A 70 -9.76 1.25 -5.26
CA LEU A 70 -8.68 0.28 -5.11
C LEU A 70 -7.81 0.70 -3.92
N ALA A 71 -7.20 -0.27 -3.24
CA ALA A 71 -6.24 -0.03 -2.17
C ALA A 71 -4.91 -0.70 -2.50
N ALA A 72 -3.80 -0.06 -2.12
CA ALA A 72 -2.45 -0.57 -2.27
C ALA A 72 -1.59 -0.20 -1.06
N PHE A 73 -0.43 -0.84 -0.92
CA PHE A 73 0.57 -0.54 0.10
C PHE A 73 1.98 -0.51 -0.51
N SER A 74 2.92 0.15 0.16
CA SER A 74 4.31 0.23 -0.30
C SER A 74 5.12 -1.00 0.09
N GLY A 75 5.78 -1.64 -0.89
CA GLY A 75 6.70 -2.76 -0.66
C GLY A 75 5.97 -4.06 -0.33
N ASN A 76 6.27 -4.64 0.84
CA ASN A 76 5.58 -5.81 1.39
C ASN A 76 4.70 -5.39 2.58
N LEU A 77 3.94 -6.31 3.17
CA LEU A 77 3.20 -6.11 4.41
C LEU A 77 3.16 -7.48 5.08
N ALA A 78 3.55 -7.58 6.35
CA ALA A 78 3.73 -8.84 7.07
C ALA A 78 4.53 -9.88 6.26
N GLY A 79 5.61 -9.43 5.59
CA GLY A 79 6.49 -10.30 4.80
C GLY A 79 5.92 -10.80 3.47
N SER A 80 4.74 -10.31 3.05
CA SER A 80 4.11 -10.66 1.76
C SER A 80 3.77 -9.40 0.96
N ASN A 81 3.92 -9.44 -0.36
CA ASN A 81 3.45 -8.40 -1.28
C ASN A 81 2.03 -8.70 -1.82
N SER A 82 1.41 -9.79 -1.37
CA SER A 82 0.10 -10.25 -1.80
C SER A 82 -0.82 -10.45 -0.61
N HIS A 83 -1.95 -9.75 -0.65
CA HIS A 83 -3.00 -9.74 0.37
C HIS A 83 -4.33 -9.49 -0.31
N GLU A 84 -5.36 -10.27 0.02
CA GLU A 84 -6.67 -10.28 -0.68
C GLU A 84 -7.33 -8.89 -0.78
N TYR A 85 -7.16 -8.04 0.25
CA TYR A 85 -7.75 -6.71 0.28
C TYR A 85 -7.05 -5.71 -0.64
N PHE A 86 -5.85 -5.99 -1.12
CA PHE A 86 -5.06 -5.05 -1.89
C PHE A 86 -4.98 -5.47 -3.35
N VAL A 87 -4.69 -4.52 -4.24
CA VAL A 87 -4.44 -4.85 -5.64
C VAL A 87 -3.29 -5.86 -5.74
N PRO A 88 -3.43 -6.90 -6.58
CA PRO A 88 -2.41 -7.92 -6.68
C PRO A 88 -1.11 -7.34 -7.26
N PRO A 89 0.07 -7.86 -6.86
CA PRO A 89 1.33 -7.43 -7.43
C PRO A 89 1.38 -7.79 -8.92
N ILE A 90 1.91 -6.88 -9.75
CA ILE A 90 2.19 -7.18 -11.15
C ILE A 90 3.39 -8.14 -11.26
N TYR A 91 4.32 -8.06 -10.31
CA TYR A 91 5.50 -8.91 -10.20
C TYR A 91 5.76 -9.26 -8.73
N ASP A 92 6.00 -10.54 -8.45
CA ASP A 92 6.20 -11.03 -7.10
C ASP A 92 7.70 -11.13 -6.77
N MET A 93 8.27 -10.02 -6.25
CA MET A 93 9.69 -9.90 -5.89
C MET A 93 10.10 -10.76 -4.68
N LEU A 94 9.15 -11.38 -3.97
CA LEU A 94 9.42 -12.13 -2.74
C LEU A 94 9.46 -13.64 -2.95
N ARG A 95 9.37 -14.10 -4.19
CA ARG A 95 9.45 -15.53 -4.52
C ARG A 95 10.81 -16.10 -4.07
N PRO A 96 10.83 -17.24 -3.35
CA PRO A 96 12.07 -17.91 -3.01
C PRO A 96 12.87 -18.26 -4.27
N GLY A 97 14.16 -17.90 -4.29
CA GLY A 97 15.06 -18.14 -5.42
C GLY A 97 15.03 -17.07 -6.51
N ASP A 98 14.26 -15.99 -6.31
CA ASP A 98 14.25 -14.86 -7.24
C ASP A 98 15.46 -13.92 -7.03
N PHE A 99 15.91 -13.28 -8.10
CA PHE A 99 17.13 -12.46 -8.16
C PHE A 99 17.22 -11.44 -7.01
N PHE A 100 16.09 -10.81 -6.68
CA PHE A 100 16.04 -9.75 -5.68
C PHE A 100 16.49 -10.21 -4.29
N ARG A 101 16.03 -11.37 -3.81
CA ARG A 101 16.40 -11.87 -2.47
C ARG A 101 17.86 -12.31 -2.38
N THR A 102 18.40 -12.84 -3.48
CA THR A 102 19.80 -13.25 -3.55
C THR A 102 20.75 -12.05 -3.45
N GLU A 103 20.43 -10.97 -4.17
CA GLU A 103 21.20 -9.73 -4.11
C GLU A 103 21.03 -9.01 -2.76
N GLU A 104 19.81 -8.95 -2.21
CA GLU A 104 19.55 -8.33 -0.90
C GLU A 104 20.33 -9.01 0.23
N ALA A 105 20.39 -10.34 0.22
CA ALA A 105 21.19 -11.11 1.18
C ALA A 105 22.68 -10.79 1.05
N SER A 106 23.19 -10.68 -0.19
CA SER A 106 24.59 -10.35 -0.45
C SER A 106 24.97 -8.96 0.05
N ILE A 107 24.08 -7.97 -0.13
CA ILE A 107 24.27 -6.61 0.41
C ILE A 107 24.24 -6.62 1.94
N SER A 108 23.29 -7.34 2.54
CA SER A 108 23.19 -7.46 4.00
C SER A 108 24.42 -8.12 4.61
N ASP A 109 24.99 -9.12 3.93
CA ASP A 109 26.23 -9.78 4.32
C ASP A 109 27.43 -8.82 4.24
N LEU A 110 27.52 -8.00 3.19
CA LEU A 110 28.55 -6.96 3.08
C LEU A 110 28.45 -5.93 4.21
N ASN A 111 27.25 -5.46 4.55
CA ASN A 111 27.05 -4.51 5.65
C ASN A 111 27.53 -5.10 6.99
N ARG A 112 27.20 -6.36 7.27
CA ARG A 112 27.65 -7.06 8.48
C ARG A 112 29.18 -7.20 8.55
N GLN A 113 29.84 -7.41 7.40
CA GLN A 113 31.30 -7.43 7.34
C GLN A 113 31.91 -6.07 7.64
N ILE A 114 31.33 -4.99 7.11
CA ILE A 114 31.78 -3.61 7.37
C ILE A 114 31.64 -3.28 8.87
N GLU A 115 30.47 -3.55 9.47
CA GLU A 115 30.24 -3.32 10.91
C GLU A 115 31.25 -4.06 11.79
N THR A 116 31.62 -5.28 11.41
CA THR A 116 32.62 -6.07 12.13
C THR A 116 34.02 -5.45 12.06
N LEU A 117 34.39 -4.88 10.90
CA LEU A 117 35.69 -4.24 10.70
C LEU A 117 35.77 -2.86 11.37
N GLU A 118 34.67 -2.13 11.49
CA GLU A 118 34.62 -0.81 12.14
C GLU A 118 34.60 -0.91 13.67
N THR A 119 34.22 -2.06 14.23
CA THR A 119 34.15 -2.31 15.68
C THR A 119 35.38 -3.06 16.24
N ALA A 120 36.37 -3.35 15.38
CA ALA A 120 37.67 -3.94 15.75
C ALA A 120 38.73 -2.85 16.03
#